data_AF-A0A8B6ENR5-F1
#
_entry.id   AF-A0A8B6ENR5-F1
#
_cell.length_a   1.000
_cell.length_b   1.000
_cell.length_c   1.000
_cell.angle_alpha   90.00
_cell.angle_beta   90.00
_cell.angle_gamma   90.00
#
_symmetry.space_group_name_H-M   'P 1'
#
loop_
_entity.id
_entity.type
_entity.pdbx_description
1 polymer ?
#
loop_
_entity_poly.entity_id
_entity_poly.type
_entity_poly.pdbx_seq_one_letter_code
_entity_poly.pdbx_strand_id
1 'polypeptide(L)'
;MMMIIYIMFFGIFQIAKSVKQSSANDKHFTVTVNMPKILPILGYVLQHNYDPLNNADWTRFKERINGKQRKLYNKMEEVLSKNKAIEAKVLNTFKSLERRMQTIEKETFKIHQLQKTSHNTTKVIANVASSLNEVKLTINDLQVRIAEEYVGCFQDNPSDRHFRQRIQSFGNKITLALCKRHCKGYKFTGLQVGSYCLCGNDVNSEKAYHQRLPESSCSMKCEGEPTRNYGHSGINSIYRV
;
A
#
# COMPACT_ATOMS: atom_id res chain seq x y z
N MET A 1 44.96 40.54 1.01
CA MET A 1 45.98 39.92 1.89
C MET A 1 45.78 40.24 3.39
N MET A 2 45.30 41.45 3.76
CA MET A 2 45.00 41.82 5.16
C MET A 2 43.75 41.15 5.78
N MET A 3 42.85 40.57 4.97
CA MET A 3 41.60 39.95 5.47
C MET A 3 41.79 38.52 6.01
N ILE A 4 42.83 37.80 5.56
CA ILE A 4 43.12 36.42 5.99
C ILE A 4 43.84 36.41 7.35
N ILE A 5 44.63 37.45 7.62
CA ILE A 5 45.29 37.66 8.92
C ILE A 5 44.24 37.94 10.01
N TYR A 6 43.16 38.66 9.69
CA TYR A 6 42.08 38.95 10.63
C TYR A 6 41.25 37.72 11.00
N ILE A 7 41.01 36.81 10.04
CA ILE A 7 40.23 35.57 10.26
C ILE A 7 41.03 34.55 11.09
N MET A 8 42.35 34.48 10.91
CA MET A 8 43.22 33.62 11.74
C MET A 8 43.43 34.20 13.14
N PHE A 9 43.47 35.52 13.30
CA PHE A 9 43.48 36.16 14.62
C PHE A 9 42.15 35.98 15.38
N PHE A 10 41.01 35.98 14.69
CA PHE A 10 39.71 35.69 15.29
C PHE A 10 39.52 34.20 15.62
N GLY A 11 40.13 33.29 14.85
CA GLY A 11 40.07 31.85 15.08
C GLY A 11 40.92 31.34 16.26
N ILE A 12 41.92 32.11 16.70
CA ILE A 12 42.85 31.69 17.77
C ILE A 12 42.44 32.24 19.15
N PHE A 13 41.61 33.28 19.24
CA PHE A 13 41.22 33.91 20.52
C PHE A 13 39.73 33.76 20.83
N GLN A 14 39.25 32.53 21.00
CA GLN A 14 37.94 32.26 21.57
C GLN A 14 38.05 31.46 22.87
N ILE A 15 38.19 32.17 23.99
CA ILE A 15 37.79 31.64 25.30
C ILE A 15 36.37 32.15 25.52
N ALA A 16 35.39 31.35 25.10
CA ALA A 16 33.97 31.71 25.11
C ALA A 16 33.37 31.65 26.53
N LYS A 17 32.50 32.62 26.85
CA LYS A 17 31.59 32.53 28.01
C LYS A 17 30.10 32.49 27.64
N SER A 18 29.75 32.62 26.36
CA SER A 18 28.40 32.34 25.87
C SER A 18 28.39 32.19 24.35
N VAL A 19 27.83 31.08 23.86
CA VAL A 19 27.49 30.86 22.45
C VAL A 19 25.99 31.09 22.32
N LYS A 20 25.56 32.02 21.45
CA LYS A 20 24.15 32.18 21.08
C LYS A 20 23.99 31.88 19.59
N GLN A 21 22.99 31.07 19.25
CA GLN A 21 22.57 30.83 17.88
C GLN A 21 21.71 32.03 17.42
N SER A 22 22.05 32.63 16.28
CA SER A 22 21.40 33.84 15.77
C SER A 22 19.94 33.58 15.35
N SER A 23 19.63 32.41 14.80
CA SER A 23 18.28 31.96 14.42
C SER A 23 18.28 30.49 14.02
N ALA A 24 17.12 29.83 14.04
CA ALA A 24 16.93 28.41 13.71
C ALA A 24 17.34 28.03 12.27
N ASN A 25 17.43 29.00 11.35
CA ASN A 25 17.77 28.79 9.94
C ASN A 25 19.15 29.33 9.52
N ASP A 26 19.93 29.87 10.44
CA ASP A 26 21.20 30.54 10.13
C ASP A 26 22.40 29.63 10.42
N LYS A 27 23.33 29.48 9.45
CA LYS A 27 24.53 28.61 9.57
C LYS A 27 25.68 29.26 10.35
N HIS A 28 25.49 30.48 10.87
CA HIS A 28 26.51 31.27 11.53
C HIS A 28 26.23 31.41 13.04
N PHE A 29 27.24 31.09 13.85
CA PHE A 29 27.25 31.31 15.30
C PHE A 29 28.05 32.57 15.62
N THR A 30 27.50 33.47 16.44
CA THR A 30 28.20 34.68 16.88
C THR A 30 28.71 34.50 18.31
N VAL A 31 30.01 34.74 18.52
CA VAL A 31 30.68 34.62 19.84
C VAL A 31 31.20 35.99 20.27
N THR A 32 30.81 36.45 21.46
CA THR A 32 31.25 37.72 22.05
C THR A 32 32.26 37.47 23.17
N VAL A 33 33.44 38.11 23.10
CA VAL A 33 34.51 37.96 24.10
C VAL A 33 34.72 39.28 24.85
N ASN A 34 34.74 39.23 26.18
CA ASN A 34 35.00 40.39 27.03
C ASN A 34 36.53 40.56 27.24
N MET A 35 37.07 41.71 26.82
CA MET A 35 38.50 41.99 26.64
C MET A 35 39.18 42.91 27.70
N PRO A 36 39.13 42.72 29.04
CA PRO A 36 39.90 43.59 29.96
C PRO A 36 41.31 43.09 30.31
N LYS A 37 41.64 41.79 30.17
CA LYS A 37 42.86 41.20 30.78
C LYS A 37 43.98 40.79 29.80
N ILE A 38 43.75 40.91 28.49
CA ILE A 38 44.69 40.48 27.41
C ILE A 38 45.42 41.70 26.79
N LEU A 39 44.88 42.92 26.97
CA LEU A 39 45.42 44.16 26.43
C LEU A 39 46.94 44.37 26.65
N PRO A 40 47.54 44.06 27.82
CA PRO A 40 48.96 44.33 28.05
C PRO A 40 49.90 43.48 27.18
N ILE A 41 49.48 42.25 26.85
CA ILE A 41 50.27 41.33 26.01
C ILE A 41 50.12 41.74 24.54
N LEU A 42 48.89 42.07 24.12
CA LEU A 42 48.60 42.53 22.77
C LEU A 42 49.31 43.85 22.44
N GLY A 43 49.33 44.79 23.39
CA GLY A 43 50.05 46.07 23.26
C GLY A 43 51.56 45.89 23.07
N TYR A 44 52.17 44.92 23.77
CA TYR A 44 53.61 44.65 23.66
C TYR A 44 53.99 43.99 22.32
N VAL A 45 53.16 43.08 21.81
CA VAL A 45 53.35 42.42 20.49
C VAL A 45 53.21 43.41 19.34
N LEU A 46 52.19 44.28 19.40
CA LEU A 46 51.94 45.30 18.39
C LEU A 46 53.00 46.41 18.38
N GLN A 47 53.57 46.77 19.54
CA GLN A 47 54.66 47.75 19.64
C GLN A 47 55.99 47.27 19.05
N HIS A 48 56.22 45.96 18.96
CA HIS A 48 57.51 45.38 18.54
C HIS A 48 57.44 44.66 17.18
N ASN A 49 56.32 44.80 16.45
CA ASN A 49 56.12 44.24 15.10
C ASN A 49 56.42 42.74 14.99
N TYR A 50 56.15 41.97 16.05
CA TYR A 50 56.34 40.53 16.04
C TYR A 50 55.24 39.86 15.20
N ASP A 51 55.63 39.11 14.17
CA ASP A 51 54.71 38.28 13.41
C ASP A 51 54.39 37.00 14.21
N PRO A 52 53.13 36.80 14.66
CA PRO A 52 52.75 35.61 15.43
C PRO A 52 52.77 34.31 14.61
N LEU A 53 52.91 34.40 13.28
CA LEU A 53 53.06 33.24 12.39
C LEU A 53 54.53 32.87 12.16
N ASN A 54 55.47 33.75 12.51
CA ASN A 54 56.91 33.47 12.42
C ASN A 54 57.43 32.83 13.72
N ASN A 55 57.84 31.56 13.62
CA ASN A 55 58.27 30.76 14.76
C ASN A 55 59.52 31.34 15.48
N ALA A 56 60.40 32.05 14.75
CA ALA A 56 61.61 32.66 15.31
C ALA A 56 61.29 33.89 16.18
N ASP A 57 60.38 34.73 15.72
CA ASP A 57 59.90 35.93 16.41
C ASP A 57 59.14 35.57 17.69
N TRP A 58 58.36 34.49 17.62
CA TRP A 58 57.63 33.97 18.77
C TRP A 58 58.50 33.29 19.82
N THR A 59 59.60 32.68 19.39
CA THR A 59 60.63 32.15 20.30
C THR A 59 61.34 33.28 21.03
N ARG A 60 61.70 34.37 20.32
CA ARG A 60 62.35 35.55 20.90
C ARG A 60 61.44 36.32 21.88
N PHE A 61 60.14 36.41 21.58
CA PHE A 61 59.15 36.99 22.51
C PHE A 61 59.09 36.19 23.82
N LYS A 62 59.04 34.86 23.73
CA LYS A 62 59.05 33.97 24.90
C LYS A 62 60.28 34.22 25.77
N GLU A 63 61.46 34.42 25.21
CA GLU A 63 62.68 34.69 25.99
C GLU A 63 62.64 36.00 26.80
N ARG A 64 61.83 37.00 26.38
CA ARG A 64 61.80 38.35 27.00
C ARG A 64 60.72 38.58 28.05
N ILE A 65 59.72 37.70 28.16
CA ILE A 65 58.64 37.87 29.15
C ILE A 65 59.08 37.51 30.57
N ASN A 66 58.61 38.27 31.56
CA ASN A 66 58.93 38.01 32.97
C ASN A 66 58.15 36.81 33.55
N GLY A 67 58.53 36.34 34.74
CA GLY A 67 57.96 35.13 35.35
C GLY A 67 56.43 35.15 35.53
N LYS A 68 55.84 36.32 35.81
CA LYS A 68 54.37 36.48 35.96
C LYS A 68 53.66 36.39 34.61
N GLN A 69 54.21 37.03 33.58
CA GLN A 69 53.70 36.97 32.21
C GLN A 69 53.82 35.55 31.63
N ARG A 70 54.92 34.84 31.92
CA ARG A 70 55.15 33.46 31.48
C ARG A 70 54.16 32.46 32.08
N LYS A 71 53.81 32.58 33.37
CA LYS A 71 52.73 31.78 33.98
C LYS A 71 51.37 32.01 33.29
N LEU A 72 51.05 33.26 32.95
CA LEU A 72 49.80 33.60 32.26
C LEU A 72 49.79 33.06 30.82
N TYR A 73 50.91 33.18 30.10
CA TYR A 73 51.09 32.65 28.75
C TYR A 73 50.91 31.13 28.71
N ASN A 74 51.56 30.37 29.60
CA ASN A 74 51.43 28.92 29.64
C ASN A 74 49.99 28.47 29.93
N LYS A 75 49.28 29.19 30.82
CA LYS A 75 47.86 28.92 31.10
C LYS A 75 46.97 29.24 29.90
N MET A 76 47.30 30.27 29.12
CA MET A 76 46.62 30.59 27.87
C MET A 76 46.85 29.49 26.82
N GLU A 77 48.08 29.02 26.61
CA GLU A 77 48.38 27.92 25.69
C GLU A 77 47.68 26.61 26.09
N GLU A 78 47.62 26.30 27.39
CA GLU A 78 46.88 25.12 27.90
C GLU A 78 45.39 25.20 27.54
N VAL A 79 44.76 26.36 27.74
CA VAL A 79 43.36 26.59 27.36
C VAL A 79 43.18 26.50 25.86
N LEU A 80 44.11 27.06 25.08
CA LEU A 80 44.06 27.06 23.61
C LEU A 80 44.18 25.63 23.04
N SER A 81 45.04 24.80 23.64
CA SER A 81 45.18 23.38 23.30
C SER A 81 43.91 22.59 23.60
N LYS A 82 43.31 22.81 24.78
CA LYS A 82 42.02 22.20 25.16
C LYS A 82 40.89 22.62 24.21
N ASN A 83 40.84 23.89 23.80
CA ASN A 83 39.84 24.40 22.86
C ASN A 83 39.98 23.75 21.47
N LYS A 84 41.20 23.62 20.93
CA LYS A 84 41.44 22.90 19.67
C LYS A 84 40.98 21.44 19.73
N ALA A 85 41.21 20.77 20.87
CA ALA A 85 40.75 19.40 21.07
C ALA A 85 39.22 19.30 21.11
N ILE A 86 38.54 20.29 21.71
CA ILE A 86 37.08 20.39 21.72
C ILE A 86 36.54 20.63 20.30
N GLU A 87 37.13 21.56 19.55
CA GLU A 87 36.73 21.85 18.16
C GLU A 87 36.85 20.60 17.28
N ALA A 88 37.95 19.85 17.40
CA ALA A 88 38.11 18.59 16.67
C ALA A 88 37.03 17.56 17.03
N LYS A 89 36.66 17.44 18.32
CA LYS A 89 35.57 16.57 18.76
C LYS A 89 34.23 17.00 18.17
N VAL A 90 33.90 18.29 18.26
CA VAL A 90 32.65 18.85 17.71
C VAL A 90 32.56 18.61 16.21
N LEU A 91 33.65 18.87 15.46
CA LEU A 91 33.69 18.64 14.02
C LEU A 91 33.49 17.17 13.65
N ASN A 92 34.10 16.25 14.41
CA ASN A 92 33.93 14.82 14.19
C ASN A 92 32.51 14.35 14.50
N THR A 93 31.88 14.89 15.55
CA THR A 93 30.47 14.63 15.87
C THR A 93 29.57 15.16 14.75
N PHE A 94 29.81 16.36 14.24
CA PHE A 94 29.02 16.94 13.16
C PHE A 94 29.12 16.10 11.88
N LYS A 95 30.34 15.69 11.47
CA LYS A 95 30.54 14.77 10.34
C LYS A 95 29.89 13.39 10.55
N SER A 96 29.78 12.94 11.79
CA SER A 96 29.03 11.71 12.11
C SER A 96 27.53 11.91 11.94
N LEU A 97 26.99 13.05 12.40
CA LEU A 97 25.58 13.40 12.24
C LEU A 97 25.18 13.61 10.77
N GLU A 98 26.01 14.27 9.96
CA GLU A 98 25.76 14.44 8.53
C GLU A 98 25.61 13.10 7.81
N ARG A 99 26.50 12.14 8.10
CA ARG A 99 26.41 10.79 7.53
C ARG A 99 25.12 10.07 7.94
N ARG A 100 24.68 10.24 9.19
CA ARG A 100 23.40 9.68 9.65
C ARG A 100 22.21 10.33 8.95
N MET A 101 22.27 11.64 8.72
CA MET A 101 21.23 12.40 8.03
C MET A 101 21.08 11.93 6.58
N GLN A 102 22.18 11.73 5.85
CA GLN A 102 22.16 11.16 4.50
C GLN A 102 21.55 9.74 4.46
N THR A 103 21.82 8.91 5.46
CA THR A 103 21.19 7.59 5.57
C THR A 103 19.68 7.72 5.77
N ILE A 104 19.22 8.65 6.62
CA ILE A 104 17.79 8.91 6.85
C ILE A 104 17.11 9.39 5.57
N GLU A 105 17.74 10.29 4.80
CA GLU A 105 17.21 10.75 3.51
C GLU A 105 17.04 9.60 2.51
N LYS A 106 18.00 8.67 2.47
CA LYS A 106 17.91 7.49 1.61
C LYS A 106 16.77 6.54 2.02
N GLU A 107 16.60 6.29 3.31
CA GLU A 107 15.52 5.42 3.82
C GLU A 107 14.13 6.07 3.64
N THR A 108 14.01 7.39 3.85
CA THR A 108 12.76 8.12 3.60
C THR A 108 12.36 8.08 2.12
N PHE A 109 13.31 8.15 1.19
CA PHE A 109 13.02 7.95 -0.24
C PHE A 109 12.46 6.56 -0.54
N LYS A 110 13.04 5.49 0.05
CA LYS A 110 12.51 4.12 -0.10
C LYS A 110 11.09 3.99 0.43
N ILE A 111 10.81 4.57 1.60
CA ILE A 111 9.47 4.58 2.20
C ILE A 111 8.47 5.26 1.26
N HIS A 112 8.84 6.38 0.65
CA HIS A 112 7.97 7.08 -0.30
C HIS A 112 7.64 6.24 -1.54
N GLN A 113 8.60 5.47 -2.06
CA GLN A 113 8.35 4.53 -3.16
C GLN A 113 7.40 3.40 -2.75
N LEU A 114 7.57 2.85 -1.54
CA LEU A 114 6.67 1.82 -1.00
C LEU A 114 5.24 2.34 -0.84
N GLN A 115 5.06 3.59 -0.40
CA GLN A 115 3.75 4.24 -0.30
C GLN A 115 3.05 4.38 -1.66
N LYS A 116 3.78 4.72 -2.73
CA LYS A 116 3.23 4.78 -4.09
C LYS A 116 2.72 3.42 -4.56
N THR A 117 3.51 2.37 -4.35
CA THR A 117 3.11 1.00 -4.68
C THR A 117 1.86 0.59 -3.90
N SER A 118 1.81 0.88 -2.60
CA SER A 118 0.64 0.61 -1.75
C SER A 118 -0.63 1.28 -2.27
N HIS A 119 -0.56 2.57 -2.65
CA HIS A 119 -1.71 3.29 -3.20
C HIS A 119 -2.22 2.68 -4.52
N ASN A 120 -1.30 2.25 -5.40
CA ASN A 120 -1.68 1.56 -6.63
C ASN A 120 -2.35 0.21 -6.35
N THR A 121 -1.85 -0.56 -5.37
CA THR A 121 -2.49 -1.81 -4.93
C THR A 121 -3.91 -1.57 -4.42
N THR A 122 -4.13 -0.52 -3.62
CA THR A 122 -5.48 -0.18 -3.13
C THR A 122 -6.45 0.15 -4.27
N LYS A 123 -6.00 0.86 -5.31
CA LYS A 123 -6.83 1.11 -6.51
C LYS A 123 -7.21 -0.17 -7.24
N VAL A 124 -6.25 -1.09 -7.41
CA VAL A 124 -6.52 -2.39 -8.05
C VAL A 124 -7.55 -3.18 -7.23
N ILE A 125 -7.41 -3.23 -5.90
CA ILE A 125 -8.38 -3.89 -5.01
C ILE A 125 -9.78 -3.28 -5.15
N ALA A 126 -9.89 -1.95 -5.19
CA ALA A 126 -11.18 -1.27 -5.36
C ALA A 126 -11.85 -1.62 -6.70
N ASN A 127 -11.09 -1.65 -7.79
CA ASN A 127 -11.61 -2.04 -9.11
C ASN A 127 -12.10 -3.49 -9.12
N VAL A 128 -11.31 -4.41 -8.55
CA VAL A 128 -11.70 -5.83 -8.44
C VAL A 128 -12.97 -5.99 -7.60
N ALA A 129 -13.11 -5.24 -6.51
CA ALA A 129 -14.32 -5.27 -5.67
C ALA A 129 -15.56 -4.79 -6.44
N SER A 130 -15.43 -3.75 -7.27
CA SER A 130 -16.52 -3.28 -8.14
C SER A 130 -16.96 -4.36 -9.13
N SER A 131 -16.01 -4.97 -9.85
CA SER A 131 -16.31 -6.04 -10.80
C SER A 131 -16.94 -7.27 -10.12
N LEU A 132 -16.51 -7.60 -8.90
CA LEU A 132 -17.11 -8.71 -8.15
C LEU A 132 -18.58 -8.45 -7.81
N ASN A 133 -18.94 -7.21 -7.47
CA ASN A 133 -20.33 -6.84 -7.22
C ASN A 133 -21.20 -6.98 -8.46
N GLU A 134 -20.71 -6.57 -9.64
CA GLU A 134 -21.42 -6.73 -10.91
C GLU A 134 -21.66 -8.22 -11.24
N VAL A 135 -20.64 -9.05 -11.04
CA VAL A 135 -20.75 -10.51 -11.22
C VAL A 135 -21.78 -11.10 -10.23
N LYS A 136 -21.76 -10.68 -8.96
CA LYS A 136 -22.71 -11.14 -7.95
C LYS A 136 -24.16 -10.81 -8.32
N LEU A 137 -24.41 -9.59 -8.83
CA LEU A 137 -25.74 -9.19 -9.30
C LEU A 137 -26.18 -10.05 -10.49
N THR A 138 -25.28 -10.31 -11.43
CA THR A 138 -25.55 -11.17 -12.59
C THR A 138 -25.88 -12.60 -12.18
N ILE A 139 -25.12 -13.17 -11.23
CA ILE A 139 -25.39 -14.52 -10.70
C ILE A 139 -26.77 -14.58 -10.04
N ASN A 140 -27.13 -13.57 -9.23
CA ASN A 140 -28.44 -13.53 -8.59
C ASN A 140 -29.57 -13.47 -9.62
N ASP A 141 -29.44 -12.64 -10.68
CA ASP A 141 -30.42 -12.57 -11.77
C ASP A 141 -30.57 -13.92 -12.48
N LEU A 142 -29.43 -14.58 -12.78
CA LEU A 142 -29.45 -15.91 -13.39
C LEU A 142 -30.14 -16.96 -12.49
N GLN A 143 -29.91 -16.92 -11.17
CA GLN A 143 -30.58 -17.81 -10.23
C GLN A 143 -32.09 -17.60 -10.20
N VAL A 144 -32.54 -16.35 -10.22
CA VAL A 144 -33.98 -16.02 -10.29
C VAL A 144 -34.59 -16.55 -11.59
N ARG A 145 -33.95 -16.31 -12.73
CA ARG A 145 -34.44 -16.83 -14.03
C ARG A 145 -34.53 -18.36 -14.05
N ILE A 146 -33.53 -19.05 -13.51
CA ILE A 146 -33.55 -20.52 -13.42
C ILE A 146 -34.72 -21.01 -12.56
N ALA A 147 -35.02 -20.31 -11.46
CA ALA A 147 -36.14 -20.62 -10.60
C ALA A 147 -37.51 -20.33 -11.25
N GLU A 148 -37.64 -19.23 -12.00
CA GLU A 148 -38.89 -18.87 -12.70
C GLU A 148 -39.23 -19.81 -13.87
N GLU A 149 -38.19 -20.38 -14.51
CA GLU A 149 -38.36 -21.33 -15.60
C GLU A 149 -38.86 -22.70 -15.17
N TYR A 150 -38.56 -23.14 -13.95
CA TYR A 150 -38.98 -24.46 -13.46
C TYR A 150 -40.31 -24.36 -12.70
N VAL A 151 -41.31 -25.09 -13.18
CA VAL A 151 -42.66 -25.07 -12.62
C VAL A 151 -42.82 -26.11 -11.51
N GLY A 152 -42.15 -27.26 -11.64
CA GLY A 152 -42.14 -28.30 -10.63
C GLY A 152 -42.16 -29.72 -11.19
N CYS A 153 -42.20 -30.67 -10.27
CA CYS A 153 -42.32 -32.09 -10.56
C CYS A 153 -43.80 -32.51 -10.56
N PHE A 154 -44.25 -33.21 -11.60
CA PHE A 154 -45.65 -33.60 -11.74
C PHE A 154 -45.79 -35.06 -12.16
N GLN A 155 -46.79 -35.74 -11.62
CA GLN A 155 -47.15 -37.07 -12.08
C GLN A 155 -47.70 -37.01 -13.53
N ASP A 156 -47.46 -38.07 -14.29
CA ASP A 156 -47.94 -38.23 -15.66
C ASP A 156 -48.45 -39.65 -15.88
N ASN A 157 -49.57 -39.78 -16.59
CA ASN A 157 -50.16 -41.07 -16.94
C ASN A 157 -50.14 -41.23 -18.46
N PRO A 158 -49.45 -42.25 -19.02
CA PRO A 158 -49.43 -42.48 -20.46
C PRO A 158 -50.81 -42.61 -21.13
N SER A 159 -51.83 -43.07 -20.40
CA SER A 159 -53.20 -43.22 -20.90
C SER A 159 -54.02 -41.91 -20.84
N ASP A 160 -53.56 -40.91 -20.09
CA ASP A 160 -54.22 -39.60 -19.93
C ASP A 160 -53.17 -38.52 -19.66
N ARG A 161 -52.26 -38.29 -20.62
CA ARG A 161 -51.11 -37.39 -20.43
C ARG A 161 -51.53 -35.92 -20.34
N HIS A 162 -50.90 -35.20 -19.43
CA HIS A 162 -51.11 -33.76 -19.27
C HIS A 162 -50.66 -32.99 -20.52
N PHE A 163 -49.48 -33.33 -21.04
CA PHE A 163 -48.85 -32.73 -22.22
C PHE A 163 -48.91 -33.70 -23.40
N ARG A 164 -50.12 -33.93 -23.91
CA ARG A 164 -50.39 -34.83 -25.03
C ARG A 164 -50.35 -34.16 -26.40
N GLN A 165 -50.26 -32.84 -26.44
CA GLN A 165 -50.42 -32.06 -27.65
C GLN A 165 -49.27 -32.30 -28.63
N ARG A 166 -48.05 -32.47 -28.10
CA ARG A 166 -46.88 -32.81 -28.90
C ARG A 166 -45.85 -33.55 -28.05
N ILE A 167 -45.42 -34.72 -28.50
CA ILE A 167 -44.46 -35.57 -27.79
C ILE A 167 -43.37 -36.03 -28.77
N GLN A 168 -42.11 -35.93 -28.36
CA GLN A 168 -40.97 -36.39 -29.17
C GLN A 168 -39.88 -36.96 -28.29
N SER A 169 -39.33 -38.11 -28.69
CA SER A 169 -38.09 -38.65 -28.11
C SER A 169 -36.87 -38.17 -28.90
N PHE A 170 -35.85 -37.69 -28.20
CA PHE A 170 -34.57 -37.26 -28.76
C PHE A 170 -33.38 -38.10 -28.26
N GLY A 171 -33.67 -39.21 -27.56
CA GLY A 171 -32.64 -40.05 -26.94
C GLY A 171 -31.96 -39.37 -25.74
N ASN A 172 -30.92 -40.01 -25.24
CA ASN A 172 -30.24 -39.70 -23.97
C ASN A 172 -29.37 -38.43 -23.99
N LYS A 173 -29.27 -37.69 -25.11
CA LYS A 173 -28.55 -36.40 -25.21
C LYS A 173 -29.48 -35.19 -25.34
N ILE A 174 -30.71 -35.31 -24.85
CA ILE A 174 -31.73 -34.26 -24.86
C ILE A 174 -31.36 -33.11 -23.90
N THR A 175 -31.62 -31.86 -24.31
CA THR A 175 -31.43 -30.65 -23.47
C THR A 175 -32.76 -29.92 -23.29
N LEU A 176 -32.90 -29.12 -22.22
CA LEU A 176 -34.11 -28.29 -22.07
C LEU A 176 -34.27 -27.32 -23.25
N ALA A 177 -33.18 -26.72 -23.73
CA ALA A 177 -33.22 -25.81 -24.87
C ALA A 177 -33.77 -26.47 -26.14
N LEU A 178 -33.45 -27.74 -26.36
CA LEU A 178 -34.00 -28.53 -27.47
C LEU A 178 -35.51 -28.73 -27.29
N CYS A 179 -35.97 -29.09 -26.09
CA CYS A 179 -37.39 -29.27 -25.81
C CYS A 179 -38.19 -27.96 -25.88
N LYS A 180 -37.67 -26.84 -25.36
CA LYS A 180 -38.31 -25.53 -25.52
C LYS A 180 -38.46 -25.16 -26.99
N ARG A 181 -37.42 -25.38 -27.80
CA ARG A 181 -37.48 -25.16 -29.25
C ARG A 181 -38.53 -26.04 -29.92
N HIS A 182 -38.60 -27.32 -29.53
CA HIS A 182 -39.61 -28.26 -30.03
C HIS A 182 -41.03 -27.83 -29.62
N CYS A 183 -41.19 -27.32 -28.40
CA CYS A 183 -42.45 -26.86 -27.84
C CYS A 183 -42.75 -25.39 -28.11
N LYS A 184 -42.04 -24.73 -29.04
CA LYS A 184 -42.31 -23.35 -29.43
C LYS A 184 -43.79 -23.20 -29.85
N GLY A 185 -44.49 -22.27 -29.21
CA GLY A 185 -45.94 -22.06 -29.39
C GLY A 185 -46.81 -22.70 -28.29
N TYR A 186 -46.22 -23.46 -27.38
CA TYR A 186 -46.85 -23.92 -26.13
C TYR A 186 -46.33 -23.13 -24.94
N LYS A 187 -47.06 -23.11 -23.82
CA LYS A 187 -46.63 -22.41 -22.58
C LYS A 187 -45.60 -23.21 -21.79
N PHE A 188 -45.62 -24.54 -21.90
CA PHE A 188 -44.81 -25.42 -21.07
C PHE A 188 -44.23 -26.59 -21.86
N THR A 189 -43.10 -27.10 -21.36
CA THR A 189 -42.48 -28.34 -21.79
C THR A 189 -42.23 -29.24 -20.58
N GLY A 190 -42.55 -30.51 -20.71
CA GLY A 190 -42.23 -31.58 -19.77
C GLY A 190 -41.02 -32.37 -20.27
N LEU A 191 -40.12 -32.69 -19.35
CA LEU A 191 -39.01 -33.61 -19.59
C LEU A 191 -39.32 -34.93 -18.89
N GLN A 192 -39.25 -36.05 -19.61
CA GLN A 192 -39.56 -37.39 -19.09
C GLN A 192 -38.49 -38.42 -19.46
N VAL A 193 -38.11 -39.27 -18.49
CA VAL A 193 -37.14 -40.39 -18.62
C VAL A 193 -35.87 -40.01 -19.37
N GLY A 194 -35.38 -38.78 -19.20
CA GLY A 194 -34.14 -38.30 -19.84
C GLY A 194 -34.11 -38.43 -21.37
N SER A 195 -35.25 -38.52 -22.04
CA SER A 195 -35.31 -38.76 -23.49
C SER A 195 -36.53 -38.16 -24.20
N TYR A 196 -37.60 -37.82 -23.48
CA TYR A 196 -38.82 -37.28 -24.06
C TYR A 196 -39.00 -35.79 -23.75
N CYS A 197 -39.39 -35.02 -24.78
CA CYS A 197 -40.03 -33.71 -24.66
C CYS A 197 -41.54 -33.89 -24.81
N LEU A 198 -42.31 -33.27 -23.92
CA LEU A 198 -43.76 -33.21 -23.98
C LEU A 198 -44.19 -31.74 -23.96
N CYS A 199 -45.08 -31.30 -24.84
CA CYS A 199 -45.52 -29.91 -24.92
C CYS A 199 -46.97 -29.78 -24.48
N GLY A 200 -47.29 -28.72 -23.72
CA GLY A 200 -48.65 -28.43 -23.30
C GLY A 200 -48.84 -27.00 -22.80
N ASN A 201 -50.10 -26.63 -22.56
CA ASN A 201 -50.47 -25.26 -22.19
C ASN A 201 -50.97 -25.12 -20.76
N ASP A 202 -51.31 -26.22 -20.10
CA ASP A 202 -51.95 -26.22 -18.80
C ASP A 202 -51.26 -27.21 -17.86
N VAL A 203 -50.92 -26.74 -16.66
CA VAL A 203 -50.26 -27.51 -15.60
C VAL A 203 -51.19 -27.81 -14.42
N ASN A 204 -52.41 -27.28 -14.46
CA ASN A 204 -53.45 -27.49 -13.45
C ASN A 204 -54.64 -28.16 -14.12
N SER A 205 -54.83 -29.44 -13.85
CA SER A 205 -56.12 -30.09 -14.04
C SER A 205 -56.49 -30.75 -12.72
N GLU A 206 -57.76 -30.72 -12.33
CA GLU A 206 -58.27 -31.33 -11.10
C GLU A 206 -58.18 -32.87 -11.06
N LYS A 207 -57.52 -33.49 -12.06
CA LYS A 207 -57.35 -34.94 -12.15
C LYS A 207 -56.21 -35.42 -11.22
N ALA A 208 -56.48 -36.52 -10.50
CA ALA A 208 -55.55 -37.12 -9.54
C ALA A 208 -54.17 -37.50 -10.12
N TYR A 209 -54.07 -37.75 -11.43
CA TYR A 209 -52.81 -38.15 -12.08
C TYR A 209 -51.92 -36.98 -12.51
N HIS A 210 -52.31 -35.74 -12.22
CA HIS A 210 -51.56 -34.51 -12.56
C HIS A 210 -51.11 -33.74 -11.31
N GLN A 211 -50.99 -34.45 -10.18
CA GLN A 211 -50.57 -33.87 -8.91
C GLN A 211 -49.10 -33.45 -8.94
N ARG A 212 -48.81 -32.34 -8.25
CA ARG A 212 -47.44 -31.90 -7.99
C ARG A 212 -46.79 -32.86 -6.98
N LEU A 213 -45.62 -33.37 -7.33
CA LEU A 213 -44.84 -34.31 -6.52
C LEU A 213 -43.67 -33.59 -5.82
N PRO A 214 -43.07 -34.19 -4.78
CA PRO A 214 -41.80 -33.73 -4.22
C PRO A 214 -40.70 -33.68 -5.29
N GLU A 215 -39.81 -32.69 -5.18
CA GLU A 215 -38.73 -32.50 -6.17
C GLU A 215 -37.78 -33.70 -6.29
N SER A 216 -37.66 -34.49 -5.23
CA SER A 216 -36.90 -35.76 -5.23
C SER A 216 -37.44 -36.78 -6.25
N SER A 217 -38.73 -36.72 -6.57
CA SER A 217 -39.37 -37.61 -7.56
C SER A 217 -38.93 -37.32 -9.00
N CYS A 218 -38.38 -36.13 -9.28
CA CYS A 218 -37.90 -35.73 -10.61
C CYS A 218 -36.37 -35.74 -10.75
N SER A 219 -35.66 -36.37 -9.82
CA SER A 219 -34.19 -36.27 -9.68
C SER A 219 -33.37 -36.95 -10.79
N MET A 220 -33.97 -37.64 -11.77
CA MET A 220 -33.23 -38.25 -12.87
C MET A 220 -32.47 -37.19 -13.67
N LYS A 221 -31.21 -37.50 -13.97
CA LYS A 221 -30.35 -36.69 -14.82
C LYS A 221 -30.27 -37.29 -16.22
N CYS A 222 -30.07 -36.44 -17.21
CA CYS A 222 -29.84 -36.83 -18.60
C CYS A 222 -28.37 -36.57 -18.98
N GLU A 223 -27.79 -37.38 -19.87
CA GLU A 223 -26.41 -37.22 -20.34
C GLU A 223 -26.20 -35.88 -21.06
N GLY A 224 -27.23 -35.40 -21.78
CA GLY A 224 -27.18 -34.13 -22.50
C GLY A 224 -27.13 -32.87 -21.61
N GLU A 225 -27.69 -32.93 -20.39
CA GLU A 225 -27.69 -31.80 -19.43
C GLU A 225 -27.76 -32.34 -17.98
N PRO A 226 -26.66 -32.84 -17.41
CA PRO A 226 -26.67 -33.58 -16.14
C PRO A 226 -27.00 -32.71 -14.91
N THR A 227 -27.00 -31.39 -15.07
CA THR A 227 -27.35 -30.45 -13.99
C THR A 227 -28.86 -30.35 -13.76
N ARG A 228 -29.70 -30.79 -14.71
CA ARG A 228 -31.15 -30.59 -14.69
C ARG A 228 -31.93 -31.86 -14.38
N ASN A 229 -33.13 -31.69 -13.84
CA ASN A 229 -34.07 -32.76 -13.53
C ASN A 229 -34.94 -33.12 -14.75
N TYR A 230 -34.98 -34.39 -15.13
CA TYR A 230 -35.65 -34.93 -16.33
C TYR A 230 -36.84 -35.86 -16.03
N GLY A 231 -37.39 -35.77 -14.82
CA GLY A 231 -38.53 -36.59 -14.43
C GLY A 231 -38.16 -38.07 -14.28
N HIS A 232 -39.14 -38.96 -14.36
CA HIS A 232 -38.96 -40.41 -14.35
C HIS A 232 -40.07 -41.04 -15.21
N SER A 233 -40.15 -42.37 -15.28
CA SER A 233 -41.28 -43.02 -15.94
C SER A 233 -42.58 -42.62 -15.24
N GLY A 234 -43.52 -42.01 -15.98
CA GLY A 234 -44.76 -41.49 -15.43
C GLY A 234 -44.60 -40.24 -14.55
N ILE A 235 -43.48 -39.52 -14.64
CA ILE A 235 -43.22 -38.31 -13.87
C ILE A 235 -42.51 -37.28 -14.77
N ASN A 236 -43.06 -36.07 -14.87
CA ASN A 236 -42.52 -34.99 -15.69
C ASN A 236 -41.89 -33.90 -14.84
N SER A 237 -40.67 -33.48 -15.19
CA SER A 237 -40.17 -32.16 -14.78
C SER A 237 -40.71 -31.10 -15.74
N ILE A 238 -41.50 -30.15 -15.25
CA ILE A 238 -42.15 -29.14 -16.09
C ILE A 238 -41.39 -27.81 -16.05
N TYR A 239 -41.14 -27.25 -17.23
CA TYR A 239 -40.51 -25.95 -17.43
C TYR A 239 -41.35 -25.05 -18.33
N ARG A 240 -41.23 -23.74 -18.16
CA ARG A 240 -41.79 -22.74 -19.09
C ARG A 240 -41.00 -22.73 -20.40
N VAL A 241 -41.72 -22.65 -21.52
CA VAL A 241 -41.13 -22.53 -22.88
C VAL A 241 -40.76 -21.09 -23.17
#